data_AF-A0A971QNA3-F1
#
_entry.id   AF-A0A971QNA3-F1
#
_cell.length_a   1.000
_cell.length_b   1.000
_cell.length_c   1.000
_cell.angle_alpha   90.00
_cell.angle_beta   90.00
_cell.angle_gamma   90.00
#
_symmetry.space_group_name_H-M   'P 1'
#
loop_
_entity.id
_entity.type
_entity.pdbx_description
1 polymer ?
#
loop_
_entity_poly.entity_id
_entity_poly.type
_entity_poly.pdbx_seq_one_letter_code
_entity_poly.pdbx_strand_id
1 'polypeptide(L)'
;MEDKSKMQSENSSSRDLVLDLNFVPQWARKPPGESHYAQKEYTAETAAGEERRERSRTSRPERRRDDRARPPRRDPKDQHERNERSRPLREREPIEELPIDVSFLPEQKRLASLVRQIHHSRRAYPLMDLANLLISDPEGYLVKIEADNEFKLFQCKQCKTVSRSEEELRLHILGEHLSDFYEEEESLSDPPSGSFPGVARCRITGILLGPPNHHSYIEKLNELHQSRFAHIPFEEYKRNIEVLKDEELIEQWKEESRKLVVYRLKSDPEAEPMDRRRAELAFSETIDGLIETVHRAVMPARTAQQLKDRSLMHTIHRAWSKENRFPLTMSFAMRAAFRHMHLHLFKAGKVSFVTHIKPHPVRPEDTVPNIAEVLNFLGQNPGSTRQHLLEVLYPKFDPKSKEAMEALQPLSWLIERGHIIEFFNGTLSIPLGRRVKA
;
A
#
# COMPACT_ATOMS: atom_id res chain seq x y z
N MET A 1 -26.42 39.62 -18.53
CA MET A 1 -26.35 38.35 -19.30
C MET A 1 -24.98 37.68 -19.12
N GLU A 2 -24.38 37.73 -17.92
CA GLU A 2 -22.98 37.31 -17.70
C GLU A 2 -22.82 36.19 -16.66
N ASP A 3 -23.88 35.77 -15.98
CA ASP A 3 -23.80 34.73 -14.94
C ASP A 3 -24.06 33.29 -15.44
N LYS A 4 -24.60 33.11 -16.66
CA LYS A 4 -24.79 31.75 -17.23
C LYS A 4 -23.54 31.19 -17.92
N SER A 5 -22.55 32.02 -18.22
CA SER A 5 -21.31 31.61 -18.90
C SER A 5 -20.26 31.02 -17.94
N LYS A 6 -20.22 31.47 -16.67
CA LYS A 6 -19.30 30.92 -15.65
C LYS A 6 -19.67 29.50 -15.19
N MET A 7 -20.96 29.17 -15.12
CA MET A 7 -21.42 27.81 -14.79
C MET A 7 -21.13 26.77 -15.91
N GLN A 8 -20.91 27.21 -17.16
CA GLN A 8 -20.54 26.31 -18.25
C GLN A 8 -19.02 26.09 -18.35
N SER A 9 -18.19 27.03 -17.91
CA SER A 9 -16.73 26.86 -17.90
C SER A 9 -16.23 25.98 -16.76
N GLU A 10 -16.89 25.96 -15.59
CA GLU A 10 -16.55 25.02 -14.52
C GLU A 10 -17.00 23.58 -14.80
N ASN A 11 -18.05 23.39 -15.60
CA ASN A 11 -18.53 22.06 -15.97
C ASN A 11 -17.70 21.40 -17.09
N SER A 12 -16.92 22.19 -17.84
CA SER A 12 -15.98 21.64 -18.84
C SER A 12 -14.71 21.11 -18.17
N SER A 13 -14.22 21.73 -17.10
CA SER A 13 -13.03 21.26 -16.37
C SER A 13 -13.28 19.92 -15.66
N SER A 14 -14.50 19.67 -15.19
CA SER A 14 -14.91 18.35 -14.65
C SER A 14 -15.06 17.27 -15.72
N ARG A 15 -15.34 17.62 -16.98
CA ARG A 15 -15.33 16.68 -18.12
C ARG A 15 -13.91 16.41 -18.64
N ASP A 16 -13.02 17.39 -18.54
CA ASP A 16 -11.61 17.21 -18.86
C ASP A 16 -10.87 16.37 -17.79
N LEU A 17 -11.30 16.43 -16.52
CA LEU A 17 -10.87 15.49 -15.46
C LEU A 17 -11.36 14.04 -15.68
N VAL A 18 -12.46 13.85 -16.42
CA VAL A 18 -13.00 12.51 -16.77
C VAL A 18 -12.23 11.86 -17.92
N LEU A 19 -11.48 12.64 -18.71
CA LEU A 19 -10.65 12.17 -19.82
C LEU A 19 -9.18 12.00 -19.44
N ASP A 20 -8.74 12.52 -18.28
CA ASP A 20 -7.37 12.37 -17.79
C ASP A 20 -7.16 11.13 -16.92
N LEU A 21 -8.09 10.16 -16.99
CA LEU A 21 -7.87 8.81 -16.47
C LEU A 21 -7.04 7.96 -17.43
N ASN A 22 -5.86 8.45 -17.80
CA ASN A 22 -4.81 7.66 -18.44
C ASN A 22 -4.06 6.77 -17.42
N PHE A 23 -4.80 6.16 -16.48
CA PHE A 23 -4.31 5.26 -15.41
C PHE A 23 -4.13 3.83 -15.92
N VAL A 24 -3.36 3.69 -16.99
CA VAL A 24 -2.89 2.40 -17.47
C VAL A 24 -1.37 2.42 -17.35
N PRO A 25 -0.77 1.58 -16.49
CA PRO A 25 0.68 1.38 -16.47
C PRO A 25 1.21 1.14 -17.89
N GLN A 26 2.41 1.62 -18.20
CA GLN A 26 2.99 1.56 -19.56
C GLN A 26 2.96 0.15 -20.19
N TRP A 27 2.95 -0.92 -19.39
CA TRP A 27 2.87 -2.31 -19.85
C TRP A 27 1.46 -2.80 -20.26
N ALA A 28 0.39 -2.08 -19.88
CA ALA A 28 -1.00 -2.40 -20.23
C ALA A 28 -1.53 -1.56 -21.43
N ARG A 29 -0.71 -0.65 -21.97
CA ARG A 29 -0.95 0.02 -23.26
C ARG A 29 -0.53 -0.90 -24.41
N LYS A 30 -1.38 -1.85 -24.79
CA LYS A 30 -1.22 -2.59 -26.05
C LYS A 30 -1.88 -1.82 -27.19
N PRO A 31 -1.36 -1.90 -28.43
CA PRO A 31 -1.90 -1.13 -29.55
C PRO A 31 -3.39 -1.43 -29.77
N PRO A 32 -4.21 -0.41 -30.10
CA PRO A 32 -5.61 -0.60 -30.42
C PRO A 32 -5.75 -1.50 -31.65
N GLY A 33 -6.49 -2.61 -31.54
CA GLY A 33 -6.81 -3.50 -32.67
C GLY A 33 -6.59 -5.00 -32.42
N GLU A 34 -5.90 -5.41 -31.36
CA GLU A 34 -5.67 -6.84 -31.08
C GLU A 34 -6.71 -7.37 -30.06
N SER A 35 -7.82 -7.93 -30.56
CA SER A 35 -8.88 -8.52 -29.73
C SER A 35 -8.60 -9.99 -29.41
N HIS A 36 -7.92 -10.26 -28.29
CA HIS A 36 -7.75 -11.63 -27.79
C HIS A 36 -9.05 -12.26 -27.20
N TYR A 37 -10.17 -11.54 -27.24
CA TYR A 37 -11.43 -11.93 -26.58
C TYR A 37 -12.39 -12.70 -27.50
N ALA A 38 -12.06 -12.75 -28.79
CA ALA A 38 -12.66 -13.66 -29.75
C ALA A 38 -12.16 -15.09 -29.50
N GLN A 39 -13.06 -16.06 -29.42
CA GLN A 39 -12.68 -17.46 -29.52
C GLN A 39 -12.03 -17.69 -30.90
N LYS A 40 -10.70 -17.63 -30.98
CA LYS A 40 -9.99 -18.42 -31.98
C LYS A 40 -10.13 -19.86 -31.53
N GLU A 41 -10.88 -20.66 -32.29
CA GLU A 41 -10.83 -22.11 -32.20
C GLU A 41 -9.40 -22.54 -32.53
N TYR A 42 -8.60 -22.75 -31.49
CA TYR A 42 -7.31 -23.41 -31.62
C TYR A 42 -7.57 -24.91 -31.52
N THR A 43 -7.39 -25.60 -32.64
CA THR A 43 -7.32 -27.07 -32.69
C THR A 43 -6.19 -27.56 -31.79
N ALA A 44 -6.42 -28.70 -31.15
CA ALA A 44 -5.66 -29.22 -30.01
C ALA A 44 -4.23 -29.73 -30.32
N GLU A 45 -3.58 -29.28 -31.39
CA GLU A 45 -2.30 -29.83 -31.86
C GLU A 45 -1.05 -29.03 -31.45
N THR A 46 -1.19 -27.84 -30.83
CA THR A 46 -0.03 -27.01 -30.45
C THR A 46 0.35 -27.06 -28.96
N ALA A 47 -0.28 -27.94 -28.17
CA ALA A 47 -0.03 -28.04 -26.72
C ALA A 47 0.81 -29.26 -26.28
N ALA A 48 1.41 -30.00 -27.21
CA ALA A 48 2.09 -31.27 -26.92
C ALA A 48 3.62 -31.23 -27.13
N GLY A 49 4.29 -30.14 -26.75
CA GLY A 49 5.70 -29.95 -27.12
C GLY A 49 6.57 -29.24 -26.10
N GLU A 50 6.33 -29.34 -24.79
CA GLU A 50 7.25 -28.70 -23.84
C GLU A 50 7.26 -29.35 -22.44
N GLU A 51 7.52 -30.66 -22.37
CA GLU A 51 8.00 -31.29 -21.13
C GLU A 51 8.84 -32.54 -21.43
N ARG A 52 10.16 -32.35 -21.51
CA ARG A 52 11.23 -33.29 -21.10
C ARG A 52 12.56 -32.86 -21.70
N ARG A 53 13.49 -32.42 -20.84
CA ARG A 53 14.88 -32.95 -20.81
C ARG A 53 15.68 -32.25 -19.73
N GLU A 54 15.83 -32.94 -18.60
CA GLU A 54 16.99 -32.79 -17.73
C GLU A 54 18.22 -33.52 -18.32
N ARG A 55 19.39 -32.88 -18.13
CA ARG A 55 20.76 -33.41 -18.05
C ARG A 55 21.43 -33.98 -19.31
N SER A 56 22.45 -33.26 -19.80
CA SER A 56 23.82 -33.80 -19.93
C SER A 56 24.86 -32.69 -20.15
N ARG A 57 25.96 -32.81 -19.42
CA ARG A 57 27.20 -32.03 -19.54
C ARG A 57 27.89 -32.36 -20.87
N THR A 58 28.33 -31.36 -21.65
CA THR A 58 29.68 -31.27 -22.26
C THR A 58 29.84 -30.04 -23.15
N SER A 59 31.00 -29.39 -22.99
CA SER A 59 31.86 -28.76 -24.00
C SER A 59 31.23 -27.77 -25.00
N ARG A 60 31.53 -26.47 -24.81
CA ARG A 60 31.28 -25.42 -25.80
C ARG A 60 32.59 -25.05 -26.52
N PRO A 61 32.60 -24.89 -27.86
CA PRO A 61 33.83 -24.74 -28.63
C PRO A 61 34.29 -23.29 -28.73
N GLU A 62 35.60 -23.14 -28.89
CA GLU A 62 36.31 -21.90 -29.18
C GLU A 62 35.79 -21.23 -30.46
N ARG A 63 35.57 -19.91 -30.39
CA ARG A 63 35.53 -19.04 -31.57
C ARG A 63 36.57 -17.95 -31.39
N ARG A 64 37.63 -18.07 -32.21
CA ARG A 64 38.62 -17.03 -32.52
C ARG A 64 37.94 -15.69 -32.82
N ARG A 65 38.44 -14.61 -32.21
CA ARG A 65 38.29 -13.25 -32.72
C ARG A 65 39.60 -12.48 -32.56
N ASP A 66 39.91 -11.80 -33.65
CA ASP A 66 41.10 -11.04 -34.02
C ASP A 66 41.70 -10.10 -32.99
N ASP A 67 43.02 -10.00 -33.12
CA ASP A 67 43.92 -9.01 -32.58
C ASP A 67 43.54 -7.58 -32.95
N ARG A 68 43.41 -6.71 -31.93
CA ARG A 68 43.77 -5.29 -32.04
C ARG A 68 44.21 -4.72 -30.68
N ALA A 69 45.38 -4.10 -30.73
CA ALA A 69 46.24 -3.68 -29.63
C ALA A 69 45.57 -2.79 -28.56
N ARG A 70 45.92 -3.04 -27.28
CA ARG A 70 45.67 -2.15 -26.13
C ARG A 70 47.00 -1.94 -25.38
N PRO A 71 47.35 -0.72 -24.93
CA PRO A 71 48.67 -0.40 -24.39
C PRO A 71 48.92 -1.02 -22.99
N PRO A 72 50.19 -1.14 -22.55
CA PRO A 72 50.56 -2.01 -21.44
C PRO A 72 50.12 -1.46 -20.08
N ARG A 73 49.72 -2.41 -19.22
CA ARG A 73 49.37 -2.23 -17.81
C ARG A 73 50.51 -1.59 -17.03
N ARG A 74 50.18 -0.58 -16.22
CA ARG A 74 51.03 -0.05 -15.15
C ARG A 74 50.67 -0.79 -13.86
N ASP A 75 51.67 -1.33 -13.18
CA ASP A 75 51.56 -2.07 -11.91
C ASP A 75 50.78 -1.30 -10.82
N PRO A 76 49.88 -1.95 -10.06
CA PRO A 76 49.42 -1.42 -8.80
C PRO A 76 50.31 -1.96 -7.67
N LYS A 77 51.43 -1.28 -7.44
CA LYS A 77 52.03 -1.18 -6.11
C LYS A 77 51.45 0.07 -5.47
N ASP A 78 50.37 -0.09 -4.70
CA ASP A 78 50.13 0.76 -3.55
C ASP A 78 49.11 0.08 -2.63
N GLN A 79 49.67 -0.40 -1.53
CA GLN A 79 48.99 -0.86 -0.33
C GLN A 79 48.24 0.34 0.25
N HIS A 80 46.93 0.38 0.09
CA HIS A 80 46.09 1.02 1.09
C HIS A 80 45.43 -0.11 1.87
N GLU A 81 45.96 -0.36 3.06
CA GLU A 81 45.31 -1.13 4.11
C GLU A 81 43.96 -0.49 4.41
N ARG A 82 42.93 -0.93 3.66
CA ARG A 82 41.56 -0.66 4.03
C ARG A 82 41.30 -1.53 5.24
N ASN A 83 41.49 -0.90 6.40
CA ASN A 83 41.09 -1.41 7.70
C ASN A 83 39.57 -1.62 7.66
N GLU A 84 39.14 -2.75 7.08
CA GLU A 84 37.82 -3.31 7.21
C GLU A 84 37.67 -3.72 8.67
N ARG A 85 37.42 -2.73 9.51
CA ARG A 85 36.66 -2.91 10.74
C ARG A 85 35.34 -3.52 10.31
N SER A 86 35.36 -4.85 10.19
CA SER A 86 34.20 -5.70 10.12
C SER A 86 33.37 -5.31 11.33
N ARG A 87 32.41 -4.40 11.12
CA ARG A 87 31.34 -4.21 12.08
C ARG A 87 30.82 -5.62 12.33
N PRO A 88 30.76 -6.09 13.59
CA PRO A 88 30.21 -7.42 13.85
C PRO A 88 28.88 -7.46 13.12
N LEU A 89 28.72 -8.40 12.18
CA LEU A 89 27.41 -8.70 11.62
C LEU A 89 26.59 -9.00 12.86
N ARG A 90 25.73 -8.05 13.26
CA ARG A 90 24.73 -8.25 14.31
C ARG A 90 24.12 -9.59 13.95
N GLU A 91 24.32 -10.61 14.78
CA GLU A 91 23.72 -11.93 14.58
C GLU A 91 22.25 -11.66 14.35
N ARG A 92 21.84 -11.79 13.08
CA ARG A 92 20.45 -11.57 12.72
C ARG A 92 19.78 -12.83 13.21
N GLU A 93 18.88 -12.68 14.18
CA GLU A 93 18.03 -13.78 14.59
C GLU A 93 17.50 -14.50 13.34
N PRO A 94 17.58 -15.84 13.32
CA PRO A 94 17.17 -16.62 12.17
C PRO A 94 15.69 -16.36 11.88
N ILE A 95 15.34 -16.27 10.60
CA ILE A 95 13.95 -16.13 10.17
C ILE A 95 13.28 -17.49 10.37
N GLU A 96 12.30 -17.53 11.26
CA GLU A 96 11.51 -18.73 11.53
C GLU A 96 10.35 -18.83 10.54
N GLU A 97 10.11 -20.02 9.99
CA GLU A 97 8.89 -20.28 9.22
C GLU A 97 7.73 -20.47 10.21
N LEU A 98 6.78 -19.54 10.18
CA LEU A 98 5.62 -19.54 11.07
C LEU A 98 4.47 -20.37 10.47
N PRO A 99 3.71 -21.12 11.30
CA PRO A 99 2.52 -21.86 10.88
C PRO A 99 1.32 -20.91 10.71
N ILE A 100 1.44 -19.98 9.74
CA ILE A 100 0.42 -18.99 9.43
C ILE A 100 0.17 -18.93 7.92
N ASP A 101 -1.09 -18.77 7.53
CA ASP A 101 -1.48 -18.44 6.17
C ASP A 101 -1.77 -16.94 6.04
N VAL A 102 -1.29 -16.34 4.95
CA VAL A 102 -1.45 -14.91 4.69
C VAL A 102 -2.22 -14.72 3.40
N SER A 103 -3.37 -14.07 3.50
CA SER A 103 -4.25 -13.73 2.39
C SER A 103 -4.53 -12.22 2.35
N PHE A 104 -4.93 -11.71 1.19
CA PHE A 104 -5.18 -10.29 0.99
C PHE A 104 -6.66 -10.03 0.70
N LEU A 105 -7.20 -8.99 1.34
CA LEU A 105 -8.60 -8.58 1.21
C LEU A 105 -8.66 -7.15 0.68
N PRO A 106 -9.65 -6.79 -0.15
CA PRO A 106 -9.80 -5.42 -0.60
C PRO A 106 -10.25 -4.53 0.56
N GLU A 107 -9.69 -3.32 0.64
CA GLU A 107 -10.18 -2.30 1.57
C GLU A 107 -11.56 -1.79 1.10
N GLN A 108 -12.50 -1.62 2.05
CA GLN A 108 -13.91 -1.38 1.74
C GLN A 108 -14.18 -0.03 1.05
N LYS A 109 -13.54 1.06 1.50
CA LYS A 109 -13.71 2.41 0.93
C LYS A 109 -13.16 2.48 -0.49
N ARG A 110 -11.97 1.95 -0.73
CA ARG A 110 -11.31 1.87 -2.04
C ARG A 110 -12.07 0.97 -2.99
N LEU A 111 -12.55 -0.18 -2.52
CA LEU A 111 -13.42 -1.05 -3.29
C LEU A 111 -14.73 -0.36 -3.67
N ALA A 112 -15.39 0.32 -2.74
CA ALA A 112 -16.62 1.06 -3.02
C ALA A 112 -16.38 2.19 -4.06
N SER A 113 -15.26 2.90 -3.98
CA SER A 113 -14.87 3.90 -4.99
C SER A 113 -14.68 3.28 -6.36
N LEU A 114 -13.96 2.15 -6.44
CA LEU A 114 -13.77 1.39 -7.67
C LEU A 114 -15.10 0.97 -8.30
N VAL A 115 -16.02 0.45 -7.48
CA VAL A 115 -17.35 0.04 -7.94
C VAL A 115 -18.13 1.23 -8.50
N ARG A 116 -18.14 2.39 -7.83
CA ARG A 116 -18.79 3.61 -8.36
C ARG A 116 -18.24 4.01 -9.72
N GLN A 117 -16.93 3.89 -9.92
CA GLN A 117 -16.31 4.17 -11.23
C GLN A 117 -16.78 3.17 -12.31
N ILE A 118 -16.89 1.88 -11.98
CA ILE A 118 -17.42 0.85 -12.90
C ILE A 118 -18.89 1.12 -13.25
N HIS A 119 -19.71 1.54 -12.27
CA HIS A 119 -21.09 1.96 -12.52
C HIS A 119 -21.16 3.15 -13.49
N HIS A 120 -20.31 4.16 -13.28
CA HIS A 120 -20.31 5.37 -14.11
C HIS A 120 -19.82 5.10 -15.53
N SER A 121 -18.76 4.31 -15.68
CA SER A 121 -18.17 4.04 -17.00
C SER A 121 -19.01 3.09 -17.85
N ARG A 122 -19.83 2.23 -17.23
CA ARG A 122 -20.63 1.19 -17.91
C ARG A 122 -19.80 0.25 -18.80
N ARG A 123 -18.49 0.17 -18.54
CA ARG A 123 -17.54 -0.68 -19.26
C ARG A 123 -17.23 -1.95 -18.50
N ALA A 124 -16.77 -2.97 -19.23
CA ALA A 124 -16.26 -4.21 -18.68
C ALA A 124 -14.75 -4.14 -18.45
N TYR A 125 -14.30 -4.47 -17.23
CA TYR A 125 -12.90 -4.47 -16.83
C TYR A 125 -12.43 -5.88 -16.46
N PRO A 126 -11.18 -6.26 -16.80
CA PRO A 126 -10.62 -7.54 -16.35
C PRO A 126 -10.52 -7.58 -14.83
N LEU A 127 -11.01 -8.65 -14.21
CA LEU A 127 -10.99 -8.81 -12.75
C LEU A 127 -9.56 -8.78 -12.19
N MET A 128 -8.61 -9.39 -12.89
CA MET A 128 -7.22 -9.46 -12.43
C MET A 128 -6.55 -8.08 -12.44
N ASP A 129 -6.90 -7.22 -13.40
CA ASP A 129 -6.33 -5.87 -13.50
C ASP A 129 -6.86 -4.99 -12.36
N LEU A 130 -8.15 -5.11 -12.02
CA LEU A 130 -8.73 -4.44 -10.86
C LEU A 130 -8.08 -4.92 -9.55
N ALA A 131 -7.77 -6.21 -9.43
CA ALA A 131 -7.10 -6.76 -8.26
C ALA A 131 -5.64 -6.27 -8.15
N ASN A 132 -4.90 -6.23 -9.26
CA ASN A 132 -3.55 -5.67 -9.33
C ASN A 132 -3.53 -4.19 -8.92
N LEU A 133 -4.53 -3.42 -9.34
CA LEU A 133 -4.67 -2.02 -8.96
C LEU A 133 -4.77 -1.83 -7.45
N LEU A 134 -5.55 -2.68 -6.78
CA LEU A 134 -5.71 -2.62 -5.31
C LEU A 134 -4.44 -3.05 -4.58
N ILE A 135 -3.73 -4.09 -5.04
CA ILE A 135 -2.50 -4.57 -4.38
C ILE A 135 -1.32 -3.64 -4.57
N SER A 136 -1.30 -2.88 -5.67
CA SER A 136 -0.22 -1.93 -5.96
C SER A 136 -0.21 -0.74 -4.98
N ASP A 137 -1.37 -0.40 -4.41
CA ASP A 137 -1.52 0.68 -3.43
C ASP A 137 -1.62 0.10 -2.00
N PRO A 138 -0.72 0.44 -1.06
CA PRO A 138 -0.82 0.03 0.34
C PRO A 138 -2.14 0.41 1.04
N GLU A 139 -2.89 1.38 0.53
CA GLU A 139 -4.21 1.74 1.06
C GLU A 139 -5.35 0.94 0.41
N GLY A 140 -5.07 0.19 -0.65
CA GLY A 140 -6.06 -0.58 -1.41
C GLY A 140 -6.41 -1.93 -0.81
N TYR A 141 -5.61 -2.45 0.13
CA TYR A 141 -5.77 -3.79 0.66
C TYR A 141 -5.51 -3.91 2.17
N LEU A 142 -6.11 -4.94 2.74
CA LEU A 142 -5.91 -5.41 4.10
C LEU A 142 -5.17 -6.76 4.05
N VAL A 143 -4.30 -6.97 5.03
CA VAL A 143 -3.58 -8.23 5.24
C VAL A 143 -4.37 -9.04 6.27
N LYS A 144 -4.76 -10.25 5.87
CA LYS A 144 -5.41 -11.23 6.72
C LYS A 144 -4.42 -12.33 7.05
N ILE A 145 -4.19 -12.55 8.34
CA ILE A 145 -3.32 -13.61 8.86
C ILE A 145 -4.21 -14.62 9.56
N GLU A 146 -4.13 -15.88 9.15
CA GLU A 146 -4.77 -17.02 9.82
C GLU A 146 -3.68 -17.92 10.40
N ALA A 147 -3.67 -18.05 11.71
CA ALA A 147 -2.78 -18.93 12.44
C ALA A 147 -3.43 -20.29 12.67
N ASP A 148 -2.61 -21.34 12.72
CA ASP A 148 -3.06 -22.66 13.14
C ASP A 148 -3.56 -22.65 14.60
N ASN A 149 -4.37 -23.64 14.97
CA ASN A 149 -5.04 -23.68 16.29
C ASN A 149 -4.07 -23.67 17.49
N GLU A 150 -2.84 -24.12 17.30
CA GLU A 150 -1.80 -24.12 18.35
C GLU A 150 -1.07 -22.79 18.46
N PHE A 151 -1.14 -21.95 17.42
CA PHE A 151 -0.43 -20.68 17.34
C PHE A 151 -1.37 -19.51 17.65
N LYS A 152 -1.01 -18.73 18.67
CA LYS A 152 -1.78 -17.55 19.10
C LYS A 152 -1.12 -16.28 18.60
N LEU A 153 -1.93 -15.36 18.10
CA LEU A 153 -1.50 -14.02 17.74
C LEU A 153 -2.15 -13.02 18.71
N PHE A 154 -1.46 -11.93 18.98
CA PHE A 154 -2.00 -10.82 19.78
C PHE A 154 -2.19 -9.62 18.87
N GLN A 155 -3.41 -9.09 18.82
CA GLN A 155 -3.77 -7.93 18.01
C GLN A 155 -4.12 -6.73 18.90
N CYS A 156 -3.59 -5.56 18.56
CA CYS A 156 -4.02 -4.29 19.18
C CYS A 156 -5.40 -3.88 18.63
N LYS A 157 -6.36 -3.60 19.51
CA LYS A 157 -7.71 -3.19 19.11
C LYS A 157 -7.76 -1.84 18.41
N GLN A 158 -6.81 -0.94 18.71
CA GLN A 158 -6.74 0.42 18.19
C GLN A 158 -6.10 0.49 16.79
N CYS A 159 -4.81 0.17 16.68
CA CYS A 159 -4.05 0.26 15.41
C CYS A 159 -4.10 -0.99 14.54
N LYS A 160 -4.66 -2.10 15.04
CA LYS A 160 -4.71 -3.41 14.39
C LYS A 160 -3.34 -4.08 14.16
N THR A 161 -2.24 -3.55 14.73
CA THR A 161 -0.92 -4.20 14.76
C THR A 161 -1.01 -5.57 15.41
N VAL A 162 -0.20 -6.53 14.93
CA VAL A 162 -0.15 -7.90 15.45
C VAL A 162 1.27 -8.26 15.86
N SER A 163 1.41 -8.99 16.97
CA SER A 163 2.65 -9.66 17.36
C SER A 163 2.40 -11.12 17.77
N ARG A 164 3.46 -11.93 17.76
CA ARG A 164 3.52 -13.29 18.32
C ARG A 164 3.57 -13.26 19.85
N SER A 165 4.18 -12.22 20.43
CA SER A 165 4.32 -12.06 21.88
C SER A 165 3.42 -10.95 22.39
N GLU A 166 2.74 -11.23 23.50
CA GLU A 166 1.93 -10.23 24.18
C GLU A 166 2.79 -9.09 24.73
N GLU A 167 4.00 -9.39 25.23
CA GLU A 167 4.92 -8.41 25.80
C GLU A 167 5.40 -7.39 24.75
N GLU A 168 5.74 -7.87 23.55
CA GLU A 168 6.12 -7.00 22.44
C GLU A 168 4.97 -6.09 22.01
N LEU A 169 3.75 -6.61 22.01
CA LEU A 169 2.58 -5.81 21.70
C LEU A 169 2.31 -4.77 22.80
N ARG A 170 2.47 -5.12 24.08
CA ARG A 170 2.38 -4.19 25.21
C ARG A 170 3.37 -3.03 25.05
N LEU A 171 4.63 -3.32 24.72
CA LEU A 171 5.65 -2.30 24.48
C LEU A 171 5.32 -1.41 23.27
N HIS A 172 4.73 -1.96 22.21
CA HIS A 172 4.24 -1.17 21.07
C HIS A 172 3.10 -0.23 21.48
N ILE A 173 2.13 -0.73 22.25
CA ILE A 173 0.99 0.08 22.71
C ILE A 173 1.47 1.20 23.64
N LEU A 174 2.36 0.91 24.60
CA LEU A 174 2.99 1.91 25.47
C LEU A 174 3.70 3.02 24.68
N GLY A 175 4.42 2.66 23.61
CA GLY A 175 5.20 3.63 22.84
C GLY A 175 4.37 4.48 21.88
N GLU A 176 3.38 3.89 21.21
CA GLU A 176 2.65 4.54 20.11
C GLU A 176 1.32 5.15 20.56
N HIS A 177 0.64 4.55 21.54
CA HIS A 177 -0.71 4.95 21.94
C HIS A 177 -0.76 5.79 23.22
N LEU A 178 0.38 6.04 23.90
CA LEU A 178 0.37 6.89 25.10
C LEU A 178 -0.18 8.30 24.80
N SER A 179 0.20 8.86 23.66
CA SER A 179 -0.27 10.18 23.18
C SER A 179 -1.74 10.19 22.77
N ASP A 180 -2.37 9.04 22.56
CA ASP A 180 -3.81 8.97 22.28
C ASP A 180 -4.63 9.17 23.56
N PHE A 181 -4.15 8.64 24.70
CA PHE A 181 -4.84 8.68 26.00
C PHE A 181 -4.41 9.84 26.89
N TYR A 182 -3.16 10.30 26.76
CA TYR A 182 -2.60 11.39 27.55
C TYR A 182 -2.26 12.58 26.67
N GLU A 183 -2.51 13.78 27.19
CA GLU A 183 -2.04 15.04 26.64
C GLU A 183 -0.79 15.49 27.40
N GLU A 184 0.25 15.85 26.65
CA GLU A 184 1.48 16.41 27.21
C GLU A 184 1.29 17.92 27.40
N GLU A 185 1.25 18.36 28.65
CA GLU A 185 1.19 19.77 29.02
C GLU A 185 2.51 20.22 29.65
N GLU A 186 3.10 21.29 29.13
CA GLU A 186 4.23 21.96 29.79
C GLU A 186 3.68 22.80 30.96
N SER A 187 3.86 22.29 32.19
CA SER A 187 3.50 23.03 33.39
C SER A 187 4.73 23.74 33.99
N LEU A 188 4.46 24.87 34.65
CA LEU A 188 5.48 25.61 35.38
C LEU A 188 5.45 25.16 36.85
N SER A 189 6.40 24.33 37.26
CA SER A 189 6.50 23.90 38.66
C SER A 189 7.00 25.03 39.57
N ASP A 190 6.89 24.83 40.88
CA ASP A 190 7.49 25.74 41.86
C ASP A 190 9.01 25.81 41.68
N PRO A 191 9.62 27.00 41.85
CA PRO A 191 11.06 27.16 41.74
C PRO A 191 11.76 26.26 42.77
N PRO A 192 12.86 25.58 42.40
CA PRO A 192 13.55 24.68 43.32
C PRO A 192 14.00 25.48 44.54
N SER A 193 13.48 25.13 45.71
CA SER A 193 13.81 25.82 46.97
C SER A 193 15.12 25.26 47.54
N GLY A 194 16.12 26.12 47.72
CA GLY A 194 17.43 25.72 48.23
C GLY A 194 18.50 26.78 48.00
N SER A 195 19.54 26.77 48.84
CA SER A 195 20.76 27.53 48.56
C SER A 195 21.58 26.77 47.52
N PHE A 196 21.80 27.38 46.35
CA PHE A 196 22.54 26.78 45.24
C PHE A 196 23.93 27.42 45.14
N PRO A 197 24.98 26.78 45.67
CA PRO A 197 26.33 27.35 45.67
C PRO A 197 27.01 27.35 44.28
N GLY A 198 26.37 26.79 43.25
CA GLY A 198 26.83 26.76 41.85
C GLY A 198 26.04 25.76 40.99
N VAL A 199 26.07 25.93 39.67
CA VAL A 199 25.41 25.04 38.68
C VAL A 199 26.47 24.29 37.89
N ALA A 200 26.26 22.98 37.71
CA ALA A 200 27.10 22.18 36.87
C ALA A 200 26.73 22.36 35.39
N ARG A 201 27.74 22.59 34.54
CA ARG A 201 27.64 22.72 33.09
C ARG A 201 28.50 21.66 32.42
N CYS A 202 28.00 21.05 31.35
CA CYS A 202 28.82 20.19 30.51
C CYS A 202 29.73 21.06 29.61
N ARG A 203 31.06 20.85 29.65
CA ARG A 203 32.01 21.61 28.82
C ARG A 203 31.87 21.37 27.32
N ILE A 204 31.35 20.21 26.93
CA ILE A 204 31.27 19.79 25.53
C ILE A 204 30.00 20.36 24.87
N THR A 205 28.87 20.32 25.56
CA THR A 205 27.57 20.77 25.01
C THR A 205 27.11 22.11 25.54
N GLY A 206 27.71 22.64 26.60
CA GLY A 206 27.27 23.87 27.26
C GLY A 206 25.94 23.74 28.04
N ILE A 207 25.33 22.55 28.09
CA ILE A 207 24.03 22.33 28.73
C ILE A 207 24.17 22.36 30.26
N LEU A 208 23.21 23.01 30.93
CA LEU A 208 23.12 23.12 32.38
C LEU A 208 22.50 21.85 32.97
N LEU A 209 23.29 21.13 33.77
CA LEU A 209 22.87 19.90 34.46
C LEU A 209 22.15 20.20 35.78
N GLY A 210 22.46 21.36 36.36
CA GLY A 210 21.94 21.80 37.65
C GLY A 210 22.95 21.72 38.79
N PRO A 211 22.58 22.17 40.00
CA PRO A 211 23.45 22.18 41.16
C PRO A 211 23.85 20.76 41.60
N PRO A 212 25.11 20.50 41.95
CA PRO A 212 25.57 19.18 42.41
C PRO A 212 24.80 18.61 43.62
N ASN A 213 24.13 19.47 44.40
CA ASN A 213 23.37 19.11 45.59
C ASN A 213 21.89 18.79 45.32
N HIS A 214 21.41 18.89 44.07
CA HIS A 214 20.00 18.67 43.72
C HIS A 214 19.79 17.27 43.09
N HIS A 215 18.70 16.58 43.42
CA HIS A 215 18.39 15.23 42.89
C HIS A 215 18.35 15.17 41.36
N SER A 216 17.80 16.21 40.71
CA SER A 216 17.74 16.33 39.25
C SER A 216 19.11 16.41 38.57
N TYR A 217 20.21 16.70 39.28
CA TYR A 217 21.56 16.71 38.70
C TYR A 217 21.96 15.31 38.23
N ILE A 218 21.69 14.27 39.03
CA ILE A 218 22.06 12.89 38.70
C ILE A 218 21.20 12.37 37.54
N GLU A 219 19.91 12.70 37.53
CA GLU A 219 18.96 12.30 36.48
C GLU A 219 19.30 12.94 35.13
N LYS A 220 19.46 14.28 35.09
CA LYS A 220 19.85 15.01 33.86
C LYS A 220 21.22 14.58 33.34
N LEU A 221 22.16 14.25 34.22
CA LEU A 221 23.49 13.77 33.85
C LEU A 221 23.41 12.40 33.16
N ASN A 222 22.63 11.47 33.72
CA ASN A 222 22.41 10.15 33.12
C ASN A 222 21.68 10.26 31.77
N GLU A 223 20.66 11.10 31.67
CA GLU A 223 19.89 11.32 30.44
C GLU A 223 20.77 11.90 29.31
N LEU A 224 21.60 12.91 29.61
CA LEU A 224 22.51 13.50 28.64
C LEU A 224 23.62 12.54 28.22
N HIS A 225 24.10 11.72 29.13
CA HIS A 225 25.06 10.66 28.81
C HIS A 225 24.45 9.64 27.84
N GLN A 226 23.26 9.12 28.15
CA GLN A 226 22.58 8.11 27.31
C GLN A 226 22.17 8.66 25.94
N SER A 227 21.71 9.90 25.87
CA SER A 227 21.21 10.49 24.62
C SER A 227 22.33 10.96 23.67
N ARG A 228 23.41 11.56 24.19
CA ARG A 228 24.44 12.21 23.35
C ARG A 228 25.83 11.62 23.49
N PHE A 229 26.15 10.99 24.61
CA PHE A 229 27.52 10.55 24.94
C PHE A 229 27.63 9.05 25.26
N ALA A 230 26.71 8.23 24.76
CA ALA A 230 26.72 6.77 24.97
C ALA A 230 28.00 6.07 24.46
N HIS A 231 28.79 6.75 23.62
CA HIS A 231 30.06 6.27 23.09
C HIS A 231 31.27 6.59 23.98
N ILE A 232 31.10 7.41 25.02
CA ILE A 232 32.16 7.78 25.98
C ILE A 232 31.87 7.07 27.31
N PRO A 233 32.87 6.47 27.99
CA PRO A 233 32.68 5.93 29.33
C PRO A 233 32.15 6.99 30.30
N PHE A 234 31.22 6.61 31.17
CA PHE A 234 30.57 7.54 32.10
C PHE A 234 31.56 8.29 33.01
N GLU A 235 32.64 7.63 33.43
CA GLU A 235 33.68 8.23 34.26
C GLU A 235 34.48 9.33 33.54
N GLU A 236 34.72 9.17 32.24
CA GLU A 236 35.37 10.17 31.42
C GLU A 236 34.44 11.35 31.15
N TYR A 237 33.15 11.08 30.93
CA TYR A 237 32.15 12.13 30.78
C TYR A 237 32.04 13.01 32.03
N LYS A 238 32.09 12.41 33.22
CA LYS A 238 32.03 13.13 34.50
C LYS A 238 33.18 14.13 34.68
N ARG A 239 34.36 13.87 34.09
CA ARG A 239 35.52 14.80 34.13
C ARG A 239 35.32 16.05 33.28
N ASN A 240 34.40 16.02 32.32
CA ASN A 240 34.07 17.14 31.44
C ASN A 240 32.97 18.05 32.01
N ILE A 241 32.58 17.85 33.28
CA ILE A 241 31.59 18.66 33.96
C ILE A 241 32.31 19.71 34.81
N GLU A 242 31.94 20.97 34.64
CA GLU A 242 32.43 22.08 35.46
C GLU A 242 31.33 22.65 36.32
N VAL A 243 31.66 23.09 37.53
CA VAL A 243 30.72 23.77 38.42
C VAL A 243 31.03 25.26 38.37
N LEU A 244 30.09 26.04 37.83
CA LEU A 244 30.19 27.50 37.72
C LEU A 244 29.34 28.14 38.81
N LYS A 245 29.87 29.19 39.42
CA LYS A 245 29.23 29.95 40.49
C LYS A 245 28.70 31.28 39.96
N ASP A 246 27.99 31.21 38.84
CA ASP A 246 27.43 32.39 38.17
C ASP A 246 25.93 32.47 38.47
N GLU A 247 25.49 33.62 38.99
CA GLU A 247 24.09 33.85 39.40
C GLU A 247 23.13 33.81 38.21
N GLU A 248 23.56 34.29 37.04
CA GLU A 248 22.78 34.26 35.79
C GLU A 248 22.52 32.82 35.30
N LEU A 249 23.52 31.92 35.42
CA LEU A 249 23.37 30.51 35.05
C LEU A 249 22.47 29.75 36.03
N ILE A 250 22.45 30.19 37.30
CA ILE A 250 21.53 29.68 38.32
C ILE A 250 20.09 30.08 37.99
N GLU A 251 19.86 31.30 37.52
CA GLU A 251 18.54 31.75 37.09
C GLU A 251 18.08 31.05 35.80
N GLN A 252 18.94 30.92 34.79
CA GLN A 252 18.63 30.16 33.58
C GLN A 252 18.30 28.70 33.90
N TRP A 253 19.09 28.05 34.77
CA TRP A 253 18.78 26.69 35.21
C TRP A 253 17.46 26.62 36.00
N LYS A 254 17.13 27.63 36.82
CA LYS A 254 15.83 27.70 37.52
C LYS A 254 14.68 27.82 36.54
N GLU A 255 14.80 28.62 35.49
CA GLU A 255 13.79 28.76 34.43
C GLU A 255 13.66 27.48 33.59
N GLU A 256 14.77 26.83 33.24
CA GLU A 256 14.76 25.55 32.52
C GLU A 256 14.23 24.40 33.37
N SER A 257 14.48 24.42 34.68
CA SER A 257 13.97 23.42 35.61
C SER A 257 12.53 23.68 36.04
N ARG A 258 11.98 24.86 35.71
CA ARG A 258 10.58 25.20 35.91
C ARG A 258 9.67 24.50 34.89
N LYS A 259 10.19 24.19 33.71
CA LYS A 259 9.45 23.52 32.64
C LYS A 259 9.39 22.03 32.95
N LEU A 260 8.25 21.57 33.42
CA LEU A 260 8.01 20.15 33.66
C LEU A 260 6.88 19.67 32.75
N VAL A 261 7.17 18.66 31.94
CA VAL A 261 6.18 18.03 31.07
C VAL A 261 5.34 17.10 31.93
N VAL A 262 4.07 17.44 32.08
CA VAL A 262 3.11 16.66 32.84
C VAL A 262 2.09 16.04 31.88
N TYR A 263 1.66 14.84 32.19
CA TYR A 263 0.71 14.08 31.39
C TYR A 263 -0.66 14.18 32.04
N ARG A 264 -1.66 14.64 31.28
CA ARG A 264 -3.06 14.68 31.72
C ARG A 264 -3.89 13.69 30.92
N LEU A 265 -4.80 12.98 31.59
CA LEU A 265 -5.66 12.01 30.94
C LEU A 265 -6.74 12.71 30.11
N LYS A 266 -6.87 12.39 28.82
CA LYS A 266 -7.87 13.04 27.94
C LYS A 266 -9.32 12.67 28.27
N SER A 267 -9.54 11.49 28.85
CA SER A 267 -10.89 11.07 29.26
C SER A 267 -11.37 11.75 30.53
N ASP A 268 -10.45 12.24 31.36
CA ASP A 268 -10.75 12.94 32.60
C ASP A 268 -9.82 14.17 32.73
N PRO A 269 -10.22 15.31 32.14
CA PRO A 269 -9.42 16.54 32.19
C PRO A 269 -9.38 17.17 33.58
N GLU A 270 -10.16 16.68 34.56
CA GLU A 270 -10.09 17.12 35.96
C GLU A 270 -9.11 16.27 36.80
N ALA A 271 -8.60 15.16 36.26
CA ALA A 271 -7.63 14.32 36.94
C ALA A 271 -6.30 15.06 37.22
N GLU A 272 -5.68 14.73 38.35
CA GLU A 272 -4.40 15.32 38.73
C GLU A 272 -3.33 15.05 37.66
N PRO A 273 -2.59 16.09 37.25
CA PRO A 273 -1.59 15.96 36.21
C PRO A 273 -0.43 15.13 36.79
N MET A 274 0.02 14.11 36.04
CA MET A 274 0.97 13.11 36.52
C MET A 274 2.27 13.07 35.71
N ASP A 275 3.37 12.69 36.36
CA ASP A 275 4.66 12.50 35.69
C ASP A 275 4.59 11.37 34.67
N ARG A 276 5.47 11.41 33.65
CA ARG A 276 5.57 10.38 32.60
C ARG A 276 5.56 8.96 33.14
N ARG A 277 6.36 8.68 34.18
CA ARG A 277 6.46 7.33 34.76
C ARG A 277 5.15 6.88 35.42
N ARG A 278 4.40 7.79 36.04
CA ARG A 278 3.09 7.49 36.61
C ARG A 278 2.05 7.29 35.52
N ALA A 279 2.09 8.09 34.45
CA ALA A 279 1.25 7.91 33.27
C ALA A 279 1.49 6.57 32.58
N GLU A 280 2.75 6.17 32.38
CA GLU A 280 3.11 4.88 31.80
C GLU A 280 2.62 3.70 32.66
N LEU A 281 2.74 3.80 33.99
CA LEU A 281 2.24 2.78 34.92
C LEU A 281 0.70 2.70 34.89
N ALA A 282 0.00 3.82 35.02
CA ALA A 282 -1.46 3.86 34.95
C ALA A 282 -1.98 3.38 33.58
N PHE A 283 -1.28 3.75 32.50
CA PHE A 283 -1.61 3.27 31.17
C PHE A 283 -1.39 1.77 31.05
N SER A 284 -0.33 1.22 31.63
CA SER A 284 -0.03 -0.21 31.58
C SER A 284 -1.16 -1.09 32.12
N GLU A 285 -1.88 -0.63 33.14
CA GLU A 285 -3.06 -1.32 33.68
C GLU A 285 -4.24 -1.32 32.70
N THR A 286 -4.31 -0.33 31.82
CA THR A 286 -5.37 -0.20 30.80
C THR A 286 -5.08 -1.03 29.54
N ILE A 287 -3.81 -1.38 29.28
CA ILE A 287 -3.38 -2.05 28.05
C ILE A 287 -4.01 -3.42 27.86
N ASP A 288 -4.27 -4.15 28.96
CA ASP A 288 -4.90 -5.47 28.88
C ASP A 288 -6.28 -5.41 28.18
N GLY A 289 -7.00 -4.29 28.33
CA GLY A 289 -8.25 -4.04 27.61
C GLY A 289 -8.07 -3.79 26.11
N LEU A 290 -6.88 -3.37 25.66
CA LEU A 290 -6.56 -3.03 24.28
C LEU A 290 -5.96 -4.22 23.49
N ILE A 291 -5.59 -5.30 24.17
CA ILE A 291 -5.05 -6.50 23.55
C ILE A 291 -6.17 -7.51 23.29
N GLU A 292 -6.12 -8.16 22.14
CA GLU A 292 -7.00 -9.26 21.78
C GLU A 292 -6.17 -10.47 21.33
N THR A 293 -6.39 -11.63 21.96
CA THR A 293 -5.81 -12.89 21.49
C THR A 293 -6.67 -13.44 20.35
N VAL A 294 -6.07 -13.60 19.17
CA VAL A 294 -6.76 -14.00 17.94
C VAL A 294 -6.03 -15.12 17.22
N HIS A 295 -6.78 -15.99 16.55
CA HIS A 295 -6.25 -16.90 15.53
C HIS A 295 -6.35 -16.31 14.12
N ARG A 296 -7.25 -15.35 13.94
CA ARG A 296 -7.43 -14.62 12.68
C ARG A 296 -7.29 -13.13 12.94
N ALA A 297 -6.23 -12.54 12.41
CA ALA A 297 -6.01 -11.11 12.47
C ALA A 297 -6.22 -10.47 11.10
N VAL A 298 -6.81 -9.27 11.08
CA VAL A 298 -6.92 -8.45 9.87
C VAL A 298 -6.38 -7.07 10.17
N MET A 299 -5.45 -6.57 9.35
CA MET A 299 -4.82 -5.27 9.53
C MET A 299 -4.65 -4.52 8.20
N PRO A 300 -4.55 -3.18 8.22
CA PRO A 300 -4.14 -2.41 7.05
C PRO A 300 -2.72 -2.76 6.57
N ALA A 301 -2.46 -2.68 5.26
CA ALA A 301 -1.13 -2.97 4.74
C ALA A 301 -0.04 -2.02 5.25
N ARG A 302 -0.39 -0.75 5.51
CA ARG A 302 0.51 0.23 6.14
C ARG A 302 1.01 -0.26 7.50
N THR A 303 0.09 -0.77 8.33
CA THR A 303 0.42 -1.36 9.63
C THR A 303 1.31 -2.61 9.47
N ALA A 304 1.00 -3.47 8.49
CA ALA A 304 1.79 -4.66 8.21
C ALA A 304 3.24 -4.35 7.79
N GLN A 305 3.48 -3.21 7.11
CA GLN A 305 4.83 -2.76 6.71
C GLN A 305 5.66 -2.22 7.88
N GLN A 306 5.02 -1.85 9.00
CA GLN A 306 5.67 -1.26 10.18
C GLN A 306 5.87 -2.28 11.31
N LEU A 307 5.60 -3.56 11.06
CA LEU A 307 5.78 -4.61 12.05
C LEU A 307 7.24 -4.72 12.51
N LYS A 308 7.44 -4.78 13.83
CA LYS A 308 8.76 -4.99 14.44
C LYS A 308 9.20 -6.46 14.31
N ASP A 309 8.24 -7.37 14.28
CA ASP A 309 8.49 -8.81 14.13
C ASP A 309 8.95 -9.15 12.71
N ARG A 310 10.20 -9.61 12.61
CA ARG A 310 10.85 -9.95 11.33
C ARG A 310 10.28 -11.20 10.68
N SER A 311 9.87 -12.19 11.48
CA SER A 311 9.35 -13.47 10.96
C SER A 311 7.94 -13.26 10.39
N LEU A 312 7.10 -12.48 11.07
CA LEU A 312 5.79 -12.05 10.55
C LEU A 312 5.96 -11.22 9.27
N MET A 313 6.82 -10.20 9.30
CA MET A 313 7.07 -9.34 8.14
C MET A 313 7.60 -10.15 6.94
N HIS A 314 8.52 -11.08 7.17
CA HIS A 314 9.05 -11.95 6.11
C HIS A 314 7.95 -12.81 5.47
N THR A 315 7.10 -13.42 6.30
CA THR A 315 6.00 -14.27 5.84
C THR A 315 4.97 -13.47 5.02
N ILE A 316 4.60 -12.28 5.50
CA ILE A 316 3.71 -11.36 4.79
C ILE A 316 4.33 -10.92 3.46
N HIS A 317 5.61 -10.54 3.45
CA HIS A 317 6.30 -10.12 2.23
C HIS A 317 6.41 -11.25 1.20
N ARG A 318 6.63 -12.49 1.64
CA ARG A 318 6.64 -13.68 0.78
C ARG A 318 5.27 -13.91 0.15
N ALA A 319 4.19 -13.79 0.92
CA ALA A 319 2.82 -13.89 0.40
C ALA A 319 2.49 -12.75 -0.56
N TRP A 320 2.86 -11.51 -0.21
CA TRP A 320 2.63 -10.33 -1.05
C TRP A 320 3.38 -10.42 -2.38
N SER A 321 4.61 -10.93 -2.38
CA SER A 321 5.40 -11.13 -3.60
C SER A 321 4.72 -12.08 -4.59
N LYS A 322 4.05 -13.13 -4.09
CA LYS A 322 3.25 -14.05 -4.92
C LYS A 322 2.00 -13.37 -5.45
N GLU A 323 1.29 -12.66 -4.59
CA GLU A 323 0.04 -12.00 -4.91
C GLU A 323 0.24 -10.83 -5.90
N ASN A 324 1.32 -10.06 -5.76
CA ASN A 324 1.69 -8.97 -6.67
C ASN A 324 2.04 -9.48 -8.08
N ARG A 325 2.50 -10.73 -8.21
CA ARG A 325 2.71 -11.36 -9.52
C ARG A 325 1.39 -11.82 -10.13
N PHE A 326 0.51 -12.40 -9.33
CA PHE A 326 -0.79 -12.88 -9.78
C PHE A 326 -1.81 -12.80 -8.62
N PRO A 327 -2.75 -11.84 -8.64
CA PRO A 327 -3.57 -11.48 -7.48
C PRO A 327 -4.75 -12.45 -7.31
N LEU A 328 -4.44 -13.70 -6.99
CA LEU A 328 -5.41 -14.78 -6.91
C LEU A 328 -6.34 -14.63 -5.70
N THR A 329 -5.78 -14.49 -4.49
CA THR A 329 -6.58 -14.41 -3.25
C THR A 329 -7.44 -13.15 -3.23
N MET A 330 -6.87 -12.02 -3.66
CA MET A 330 -7.56 -10.76 -3.85
C MET A 330 -8.70 -10.90 -4.87
N SER A 331 -8.46 -11.54 -6.01
CA SER A 331 -9.51 -11.76 -7.00
C SER A 331 -10.68 -12.58 -6.42
N PHE A 332 -10.41 -13.60 -5.59
CA PHE A 332 -11.47 -14.39 -4.95
C PHE A 332 -12.29 -13.57 -3.97
N ALA A 333 -11.63 -12.77 -3.12
CA ALA A 333 -12.29 -11.86 -2.19
C ALA A 333 -13.17 -10.84 -2.93
N MET A 334 -12.67 -10.26 -4.02
CA MET A 334 -13.42 -9.30 -4.84
C MET A 334 -14.65 -9.91 -5.51
N ARG A 335 -14.60 -11.17 -5.96
CA ARG A 335 -15.76 -11.82 -6.61
C ARG A 335 -17.00 -11.84 -5.71
N ALA A 336 -16.82 -12.18 -4.44
CA ALA A 336 -17.93 -12.18 -3.48
C ALA A 336 -18.46 -10.75 -3.29
N ALA A 337 -17.57 -9.79 -3.04
CA ALA A 337 -17.94 -8.41 -2.78
C ALA A 337 -18.65 -7.75 -3.98
N PHE A 338 -18.18 -8.00 -5.21
CA PHE A 338 -18.80 -7.48 -6.44
C PHE A 338 -20.23 -7.97 -6.66
N ARG A 339 -20.54 -9.22 -6.29
CA ARG A 339 -21.91 -9.75 -6.36
C ARG A 339 -22.84 -9.02 -5.40
N HIS A 340 -22.36 -8.69 -4.20
CA HIS A 340 -23.13 -7.91 -3.23
C HIS A 340 -23.32 -6.45 -3.65
N MET A 341 -22.39 -5.89 -4.42
CA MET A 341 -22.46 -4.51 -4.92
C MET A 341 -23.07 -4.40 -6.34
N HIS A 342 -23.90 -5.36 -6.75
CA HIS A 342 -24.62 -5.33 -8.05
C HIS A 342 -23.73 -5.24 -9.30
N LEU A 343 -22.54 -5.84 -9.24
CA LEU A 343 -21.71 -6.07 -10.41
C LEU A 343 -21.85 -7.51 -10.90
N HIS A 344 -21.78 -7.67 -12.21
CA HIS A 344 -21.88 -8.94 -12.91
C HIS A 344 -20.52 -9.38 -13.41
N LEU A 345 -20.20 -10.65 -13.13
CA LEU A 345 -19.00 -11.29 -13.63
C LEU A 345 -19.35 -12.21 -14.80
N PHE A 346 -18.57 -12.11 -15.87
CA PHE A 346 -18.69 -13.00 -17.03
C PHE A 346 -17.29 -13.37 -17.54
N LYS A 347 -17.22 -14.43 -18.35
CA LYS A 347 -15.97 -14.85 -18.99
C LYS A 347 -16.02 -14.50 -20.47
N ALA A 348 -14.95 -13.89 -20.97
CA ALA A 348 -14.69 -13.72 -22.39
C ALA A 348 -13.33 -14.35 -22.70
N GLY A 349 -13.33 -15.40 -23.52
CA GLY A 349 -12.17 -16.27 -23.68
C GLY A 349 -11.74 -16.91 -22.35
N LYS A 350 -10.45 -16.75 -21.98
CA LYS A 350 -9.89 -17.24 -20.71
C LYS A 350 -9.93 -16.22 -19.58
N VAL A 351 -10.36 -14.98 -19.84
CA VAL A 351 -10.31 -13.87 -18.87
C VAL A 351 -11.68 -13.65 -18.24
N SER A 352 -11.69 -13.37 -16.93
CA SER A 352 -12.90 -12.99 -16.20
C SER A 352 -13.03 -11.47 -16.17
N PHE A 353 -14.19 -10.98 -16.56
CA PHE A 353 -14.53 -9.57 -16.62
C PHE A 353 -15.60 -9.22 -15.59
N VAL A 354 -15.61 -7.96 -15.19
CA VAL A 354 -16.58 -7.36 -14.27
C VAL A 354 -17.23 -6.18 -14.97
N THR A 355 -18.55 -6.11 -14.93
CA THR A 355 -19.36 -5.02 -15.50
C THR A 355 -20.57 -4.73 -14.61
N HIS A 356 -21.09 -3.51 -14.64
CA HIS A 356 -22.36 -3.20 -14.00
C HIS A 356 -23.56 -3.73 -14.81
N ILE A 357 -23.44 -3.81 -16.13
CA ILE A 357 -24.55 -4.19 -17.00
C ILE A 357 -24.63 -5.71 -17.11
N LYS A 358 -25.80 -6.28 -16.84
CA LYS A 358 -26.01 -7.72 -16.97
C LYS A 358 -25.95 -8.12 -18.45
N PRO A 359 -25.02 -8.99 -18.87
CA PRO A 359 -24.96 -9.47 -20.25
C PRO A 359 -26.27 -10.19 -20.63
N HIS A 360 -26.93 -9.73 -21.69
CA HIS A 360 -28.18 -10.28 -22.20
C HIS A 360 -28.12 -10.42 -23.74
N PRO A 361 -27.66 -11.58 -24.26
CA PRO A 361 -27.56 -11.80 -25.69
C PRO A 361 -28.94 -11.77 -26.35
N VAL A 362 -29.03 -11.11 -27.50
CA VAL A 362 -30.20 -11.10 -28.36
C VAL A 362 -29.82 -11.66 -29.72
N ARG A 363 -30.74 -12.42 -30.33
CA ARG A 363 -30.54 -12.99 -31.66
C ARG A 363 -30.79 -11.91 -32.71
N PRO A 364 -29.98 -11.83 -33.77
CA PRO A 364 -30.20 -10.88 -34.86
C PRO A 364 -31.60 -11.01 -35.49
N GLU A 365 -32.15 -12.23 -35.54
CA GLU A 365 -33.49 -12.51 -36.10
C GLU A 365 -34.63 -11.77 -35.38
N ASP A 366 -34.49 -11.53 -34.07
CA ASP A 366 -35.53 -10.93 -33.23
C ASP A 366 -35.44 -9.39 -33.17
N THR A 367 -34.60 -8.79 -34.02
CA THR A 367 -34.25 -7.36 -33.95
C THR A 367 -34.57 -6.59 -35.22
N VAL A 368 -34.67 -5.26 -35.07
CA VAL A 368 -34.85 -4.32 -36.18
C VAL A 368 -33.65 -4.43 -37.15
N PRO A 369 -33.85 -4.33 -38.49
CA PRO A 369 -32.78 -4.57 -39.47
C PRO A 369 -31.45 -3.84 -39.21
N ASN A 370 -31.51 -2.57 -38.82
CA ASN A 370 -30.32 -1.77 -38.48
C ASN A 370 -29.51 -2.38 -37.29
N ILE A 371 -30.21 -2.86 -36.27
CA ILE A 371 -29.58 -3.52 -35.11
C ILE A 371 -29.03 -4.89 -35.52
N ALA A 372 -29.76 -5.63 -36.35
CA ALA A 372 -29.33 -6.93 -36.85
C ALA A 372 -28.02 -6.83 -37.66
N GLU A 373 -27.86 -5.80 -38.50
CA GLU A 373 -26.62 -5.52 -39.23
C GLU A 373 -25.42 -5.29 -38.29
N VAL A 374 -25.61 -4.48 -37.26
CA VAL A 374 -24.59 -4.22 -36.23
C VAL A 374 -24.20 -5.50 -35.48
N LEU A 375 -25.18 -6.31 -35.07
CA LEU A 375 -24.93 -7.57 -34.38
C LEU A 375 -24.24 -8.59 -35.30
N ASN A 376 -24.63 -8.68 -36.57
CA ASN A 376 -23.96 -9.56 -37.52
C ASN A 376 -22.50 -9.15 -37.75
N PHE A 377 -22.25 -7.84 -37.88
CA PHE A 377 -20.90 -7.30 -38.04
C PHE A 377 -20.03 -7.59 -36.81
N LEU A 378 -20.52 -7.34 -35.60
CA LEU A 378 -19.78 -7.59 -34.36
C LEU A 378 -19.59 -9.09 -34.07
N GLY A 379 -20.48 -9.95 -34.59
CA GLY A 379 -20.32 -11.40 -34.54
C GLY A 379 -19.16 -11.90 -35.40
N GLN A 380 -18.97 -11.30 -36.59
CA GLN A 380 -17.88 -11.62 -37.51
C GLN A 380 -16.55 -10.94 -37.12
N ASN A 381 -16.62 -9.73 -36.56
CA ASN A 381 -15.48 -8.91 -36.16
C ASN A 381 -15.52 -8.59 -34.66
N PRO A 382 -15.28 -9.58 -33.79
CA PRO A 382 -15.23 -9.35 -32.36
C PRO A 382 -14.07 -8.40 -31.99
N GLY A 383 -14.37 -7.38 -31.20
CA GLY A 383 -13.39 -6.41 -30.72
C GLY A 383 -13.20 -5.17 -31.60
N SER A 384 -14.09 -4.92 -32.55
CA SER A 384 -14.15 -3.66 -33.28
C SER A 384 -14.41 -2.48 -32.33
N THR A 385 -13.85 -1.31 -32.65
CA THR A 385 -14.13 -0.06 -31.93
C THR A 385 -15.36 0.63 -32.52
N ARG A 386 -15.94 1.58 -31.78
CA ARG A 386 -17.04 2.42 -32.29
C ARG A 386 -16.67 3.15 -33.59
N GLN A 387 -15.41 3.57 -33.73
CA GLN A 387 -14.89 4.24 -34.93
C GLN A 387 -14.86 3.29 -36.14
N HIS A 388 -14.34 2.08 -35.95
CA HIS A 388 -14.32 1.09 -37.02
C HIS A 388 -15.73 0.68 -37.47
N LEU A 389 -16.67 0.63 -36.53
CA LEU A 389 -18.08 0.33 -36.81
C LEU A 389 -18.73 1.45 -37.65
N LEU A 390 -18.42 2.72 -37.36
CA LEU A 390 -18.81 3.87 -38.19
C LEU A 390 -18.20 3.80 -39.59
N GLU A 391 -16.91 3.53 -39.71
CA GLU A 391 -16.21 3.47 -41.00
C GLU A 391 -16.82 2.40 -41.93
N VAL A 392 -17.22 1.26 -41.38
CA VAL A 392 -17.72 0.14 -42.18
C VAL A 392 -19.20 0.25 -42.51
N LEU A 393 -20.06 0.53 -41.52
CA LEU A 393 -21.51 0.62 -41.76
C LEU A 393 -21.94 1.97 -42.34
N TYR A 394 -21.18 3.02 -42.04
CA TYR A 394 -21.55 4.41 -42.27
C TYR A 394 -20.37 5.24 -42.87
N PRO A 395 -19.71 4.76 -43.95
CA PRO A 395 -18.49 5.39 -44.49
C PRO A 395 -18.65 6.84 -44.99
N LYS A 396 -19.90 7.31 -45.13
CA LYS A 396 -20.22 8.67 -45.60
C LYS A 396 -20.30 9.70 -44.48
N PHE A 397 -20.31 9.27 -43.22
CA PHE A 397 -20.49 10.18 -42.08
C PHE A 397 -19.14 10.58 -41.49
N ASP A 398 -18.94 11.87 -41.25
CA ASP A 398 -17.78 12.39 -40.53
C ASP A 398 -17.90 11.99 -39.03
N PRO A 399 -16.88 11.42 -38.36
CA PRO A 399 -17.01 10.88 -37.01
C PRO A 399 -17.43 11.89 -35.93
N LYS A 400 -17.32 13.19 -36.23
CA LYS A 400 -17.72 14.29 -35.33
C LYS A 400 -19.06 14.94 -35.70
N SER A 401 -19.71 14.51 -36.77
CA SER A 401 -20.99 15.09 -37.19
C SER A 401 -22.13 14.69 -36.25
N LYS A 402 -23.20 15.51 -36.21
CA LYS A 402 -24.42 15.18 -35.45
C LYS A 402 -25.11 13.92 -35.98
N GLU A 403 -24.99 13.66 -37.27
CA GLU A 403 -25.58 12.50 -37.95
C GLU A 403 -24.88 11.20 -37.55
N ALA A 404 -23.55 11.22 -37.35
CA ALA A 404 -22.82 10.08 -36.80
C ALA A 404 -23.25 9.77 -35.37
N MET A 405 -23.54 10.78 -34.55
CA MET A 405 -24.04 10.59 -33.19
C MET A 405 -25.47 10.01 -33.17
N GLU A 406 -26.33 10.43 -34.10
CA GLU A 406 -27.69 9.86 -34.26
C GLU A 406 -27.64 8.41 -34.77
N ALA A 407 -26.74 8.09 -35.71
CA ALA A 407 -26.54 6.71 -36.18
C ALA A 407 -26.03 5.77 -35.06
N LEU A 408 -25.28 6.30 -34.09
CA LEU A 408 -24.77 5.55 -32.94
C LEU A 408 -25.70 5.55 -31.72
N GLN A 409 -26.82 6.29 -31.73
CA GLN A 409 -27.77 6.28 -30.61
C GLN A 409 -28.27 4.87 -30.25
N PRO A 410 -28.63 4.02 -31.24
CA PRO A 410 -29.05 2.64 -30.97
C PRO A 410 -27.97 1.82 -30.26
N LEU A 411 -26.68 2.05 -30.54
CA LEU A 411 -25.58 1.34 -29.88
C LEU A 411 -25.50 1.67 -28.39
N SER A 412 -25.73 2.93 -28.01
CA SER A 412 -25.75 3.32 -26.59
C SER A 412 -26.85 2.56 -25.84
N TRP A 413 -28.03 2.42 -26.45
CA TRP A 413 -29.13 1.64 -25.90
C TRP A 413 -28.81 0.14 -25.84
N LEU A 414 -28.18 -0.42 -26.88
CA LEU A 414 -27.76 -1.83 -26.92
C LEU A 414 -26.74 -2.15 -25.82
N ILE A 415 -25.81 -1.22 -25.54
CA ILE A 415 -24.87 -1.34 -24.44
C ILE A 415 -25.60 -1.26 -23.10
N GLU A 416 -26.47 -0.26 -22.90
CA GLU A 416 -27.24 -0.10 -21.66
C GLU A 416 -28.09 -1.32 -21.30
N ARG A 417 -28.70 -1.95 -22.31
CA ARG A 417 -29.51 -3.18 -22.13
C ARG A 417 -28.68 -4.45 -22.03
N GLY A 418 -27.37 -4.38 -22.25
CA GLY A 418 -26.44 -5.50 -22.14
C GLY A 418 -26.44 -6.44 -23.34
N HIS A 419 -26.97 -5.99 -24.49
CA HIS A 419 -26.93 -6.72 -25.77
C HIS A 419 -25.55 -6.62 -26.43
N ILE A 420 -24.79 -5.57 -26.11
CA ILE A 420 -23.40 -5.38 -26.50
C ILE A 420 -22.60 -5.07 -25.25
N ILE A 421 -21.39 -5.61 -25.16
CA ILE A 421 -20.44 -5.32 -24.09
C ILE A 421 -19.39 -4.37 -24.63
N GLU A 422 -19.22 -3.22 -23.98
CA GLU A 422 -18.08 -2.33 -24.19
C GLU A 422 -16.99 -2.65 -23.15
N PHE A 423 -15.79 -2.97 -23.62
CA PHE A 423 -14.64 -3.21 -22.76
C PHE A 423 -13.91 -1.91 -22.41
N PHE A 424 -13.06 -1.95 -21.39
CA PHE A 424 -12.24 -0.82 -20.93
C PHE A 424 -11.42 -0.13 -22.03
N ASN A 425 -10.98 -0.89 -23.05
CA ASN A 425 -10.20 -0.41 -24.20
C ASN A 425 -11.07 0.15 -25.35
N GLY A 426 -12.38 0.31 -25.15
CA GLY A 426 -13.31 0.83 -26.15
C GLY A 426 -13.68 -0.17 -27.25
N THR A 427 -13.28 -1.44 -27.11
CA THR A 427 -13.69 -2.51 -28.02
C THR A 427 -15.08 -3.04 -27.67
N LEU A 428 -15.83 -3.42 -28.68
CA LEU A 428 -17.19 -3.94 -28.57
C LEU A 428 -17.22 -5.44 -28.87
N SER A 429 -18.05 -6.16 -28.13
CA SER A 429 -18.31 -7.58 -28.41
C SER A 429 -19.72 -7.96 -28.01
N ILE A 430 -20.25 -8.98 -28.67
CA ILE A 430 -21.54 -9.56 -28.33
C ILE A 430 -21.34 -10.49 -27.13
N PRO A 431 -22.21 -10.41 -26.11
CA PRO A 431 -22.19 -11.34 -25.01
C PRO A 431 -22.36 -12.77 -25.54
N LEU A 432 -21.41 -13.65 -25.25
CA LEU A 432 -21.57 -15.07 -25.53
C LEU A 432 -22.73 -15.59 -24.68
N GLY A 433 -23.83 -15.96 -25.34
CA GLY A 433 -24.93 -16.60 -24.63
C GLY A 433 -24.46 -17.87 -23.93
N ARG A 434 -25.06 -18.17 -22.77
CA ARG A 434 -24.91 -19.51 -22.19
C ARG A 434 -25.35 -20.49 -23.26
N ARG A 435 -24.42 -21.28 -23.81
CA ARG A 435 -24.79 -22.52 -24.49
C ARG A 435 -25.59 -23.30 -23.45
N VAL A 436 -26.91 -23.37 -23.63
CA VAL A 436 -27.72 -24.39 -22.98
C VAL A 436 -27.08 -25.68 -23.47
N LYS A 437 -26.39 -26.39 -22.58
CA LYS A 437 -25.95 -27.75 -22.87
C LYS A 437 -27.23 -28.51 -23.19
N ALA A 438 -27.40 -28.84 -24.48
CA ALA A 438 -28.38 -29.81 -24.92
C ALA A 438 -28.05 -31.17 -24.32
#